data_AF-U1JUD3-F1
#
_entry.id   AF-U1JUD3-F1
#
_cell.length_a   1.000
_cell.length_b   1.000
_cell.length_c   1.000
_cell.angle_alpha   90.00
_cell.angle_beta   90.00
_cell.angle_gamma   90.00
#
_symmetry.space_group_name_H-M   'P 1'
#
loop_
_entity.id
_entity.type
_entity.pdbx_description
1 polymer ?
#
loop_
_entity_poly.entity_id
_entity_poly.type
_entity_poly.pdbx_seq_one_letter_code
_entity_poly.pdbx_strand_id
1 'polypeptide(L)'
;MYKNKILPILAFSLSSFSLMAADQVSSYAKKSGYSSCLTAVSDIENFFAKDSNYGSWAFVAKEGTDDQIVNATLELTHNDGSTLVDFTIAPTKDGSCSYTYTRTFFTEKSCMATTKEEYMKNSKYKTEINKNITGFEDPNGAKLLLMTAGTGCIVQKKEVGFRHNKQGL
;
A
#
# COMPACT_ATOMS: atom_id res chain seq x y z
N MET A 1 -52.03 -46.03 10.78
CA MET A 1 -51.91 -44.62 11.20
C MET A 1 -50.45 -44.35 11.52
N TYR A 2 -49.75 -43.54 10.73
CA TYR A 2 -48.62 -42.69 11.16
C TYR A 2 -48.29 -41.75 10.00
N LYS A 3 -48.64 -40.46 10.12
CA LYS A 3 -48.32 -39.40 9.15
C LYS A 3 -47.08 -38.68 9.67
N ASN A 4 -45.93 -38.91 9.04
CA ASN A 4 -44.72 -38.09 9.26
C ASN A 4 -44.83 -36.80 8.45
N LYS A 5 -44.96 -35.66 9.13
CA LYS A 5 -44.85 -34.33 8.54
C LYS A 5 -43.38 -33.91 8.58
N ILE A 6 -42.75 -33.83 7.42
CA ILE A 6 -41.41 -33.26 7.24
C ILE A 6 -41.59 -31.74 7.15
N LEU A 7 -40.97 -31.01 8.09
CA LEU A 7 -40.97 -29.55 8.15
C LEU A 7 -39.73 -29.04 7.40
N PRO A 8 -39.84 -28.14 6.40
CA PRO A 8 -38.67 -27.58 5.74
C PRO A 8 -38.09 -26.45 6.60
N ILE A 9 -36.85 -26.62 7.05
CA ILE A 9 -36.06 -25.56 7.68
C ILE A 9 -35.52 -24.67 6.56
N LEU A 10 -36.10 -23.48 6.41
CA LEU A 10 -35.65 -22.45 5.48
C LEU A 10 -34.38 -21.80 6.05
N ALA A 11 -33.21 -22.24 5.61
CA ALA A 11 -31.94 -21.60 5.96
C ALA A 11 -31.81 -20.27 5.19
N PHE A 12 -32.10 -19.16 5.86
CA PHE A 12 -31.89 -17.81 5.33
C PHE A 12 -30.40 -17.47 5.47
N SER A 13 -29.62 -17.71 4.41
CA SER A 13 -28.22 -17.29 4.33
C SER A 13 -28.16 -15.77 4.15
N LEU A 14 -28.04 -15.04 5.27
CA LEU A 14 -27.64 -13.64 5.30
C LEU A 14 -26.20 -13.53 4.77
N SER A 15 -26.09 -13.42 3.45
CA SER A 15 -24.83 -13.10 2.78
C SER A 15 -24.63 -11.60 2.91
N SER A 16 -24.00 -11.18 4.01
CA SER A 16 -23.52 -9.80 4.17
C SER A 16 -22.36 -9.57 3.21
N PHE A 17 -22.67 -9.23 1.96
CA PHE A 17 -21.68 -8.63 1.06
C PHE A 17 -21.45 -7.20 1.53
N SER A 18 -20.46 -7.00 2.40
CA SER A 18 -19.91 -5.67 2.65
C SER A 18 -19.09 -5.25 1.43
N LEU A 19 -19.77 -4.88 0.35
CA LEU A 19 -19.19 -4.10 -0.74
C LEU A 19 -18.99 -2.66 -0.24
N MET A 20 -17.93 -2.43 0.51
CA MET A 20 -17.44 -1.08 0.81
C MET A 20 -15.95 -1.02 0.48
N ALA A 21 -15.63 -0.72 -0.76
CA ALA A 21 -14.29 -0.32 -1.16
C ALA A 21 -14.40 0.84 -2.15
N ALA A 22 -14.94 1.97 -1.68
CA ALA A 22 -14.53 3.25 -2.24
C ALA A 22 -13.24 3.64 -1.52
N ASP A 23 -12.22 4.07 -2.27
CA ASP A 23 -10.94 4.62 -1.82
C ASP A 23 -11.02 5.21 -0.40
N GLN A 24 -10.52 4.46 0.58
CA GLN A 24 -10.66 4.80 1.99
C GLN A 24 -9.82 6.03 2.31
N VAL A 25 -8.61 6.12 1.75
CA VAL A 25 -7.69 7.22 2.00
C VAL A 25 -8.16 8.49 1.28
N SER A 26 -8.50 8.42 -0.01
CA SER A 26 -8.95 9.61 -0.75
C SER A 26 -10.26 10.18 -0.18
N SER A 27 -11.20 9.31 0.22
CA SER A 27 -12.45 9.71 0.89
C SER A 27 -12.19 10.34 2.26
N TYR A 28 -11.28 9.77 3.05
CA TYR A 28 -10.88 10.33 4.34
C TYR A 28 -10.21 11.71 4.19
N ALA A 29 -9.27 11.84 3.26
CA ALA A 29 -8.56 13.10 2.99
C ALA A 29 -9.56 14.20 2.60
N LYS A 30 -10.47 13.90 1.66
CA LYS A 30 -11.53 14.83 1.24
C LYS A 30 -12.43 15.25 2.39
N LYS A 31 -12.87 14.31 3.22
CA LYS A 31 -13.72 14.62 4.41
C LYS A 31 -12.99 15.45 5.46
N SER A 32 -11.67 15.39 5.47
CA SER A 32 -10.81 16.15 6.39
C SER A 32 -10.45 17.55 5.87
N GLY A 33 -11.05 17.98 4.75
CA GLY A 33 -10.82 19.29 4.16
C GLY A 33 -9.62 19.35 3.21
N TYR A 34 -9.01 18.20 2.88
CA TYR A 34 -7.94 18.13 1.89
C TYR A 34 -8.52 18.07 0.48
N SER A 35 -8.15 19.04 -0.36
CA SER A 35 -8.60 19.19 -1.74
C SER A 35 -7.46 19.08 -2.74
N SER A 36 -6.26 19.55 -2.37
CA SER A 36 -5.02 19.33 -3.12
C SER A 36 -4.80 17.85 -3.40
N CYS A 37 -4.18 17.51 -4.53
CA CYS A 37 -3.65 16.16 -4.77
C CYS A 37 -4.61 14.96 -4.61
N LEU A 38 -5.93 15.14 -4.52
CA LEU A 38 -6.89 14.04 -4.30
C LEU A 38 -6.83 12.96 -5.39
N THR A 39 -6.60 13.33 -6.65
CA THR A 39 -6.40 12.34 -7.73
C THR A 39 -5.10 11.58 -7.54
N ALA A 40 -4.04 12.21 -7.02
CA ALA A 40 -2.80 11.48 -6.72
C ALA A 40 -3.00 10.50 -5.56
N VAL A 41 -3.77 10.89 -4.53
CA VAL A 41 -4.13 10.01 -3.42
C VAL A 41 -4.89 8.80 -3.93
N SER A 42 -5.94 9.02 -4.73
CA SER A 42 -6.74 7.95 -5.32
C SER A 42 -5.92 7.05 -6.25
N ASP A 43 -5.06 7.61 -7.12
CA ASP A 43 -4.28 6.81 -8.06
C ASP A 43 -3.22 5.94 -7.36
N ILE A 44 -2.56 6.47 -6.32
CA ILE A 44 -1.59 5.70 -5.54
C ILE A 44 -2.28 4.63 -4.70
N GLU A 45 -3.41 4.96 -4.06
CA GLU A 45 -4.22 3.96 -3.33
C GLU A 45 -4.66 2.84 -4.27
N ASN A 46 -5.21 3.18 -5.45
CA ASN A 46 -5.66 2.21 -6.44
C ASN A 46 -4.51 1.40 -7.04
N PHE A 47 -3.34 1.98 -7.24
CA PHE A 47 -2.16 1.25 -7.73
C PHE A 47 -1.83 0.04 -6.84
N PHE A 48 -2.03 0.15 -5.52
CA PHE A 48 -1.79 -0.96 -4.58
C PHE A 48 -3.03 -1.81 -4.31
N ALA A 49 -4.19 -1.18 -4.22
CA ALA A 49 -5.32 -1.75 -3.52
C ALA A 49 -6.48 -2.19 -4.43
N LYS A 50 -6.52 -1.80 -5.70
CA LYS A 50 -7.66 -2.00 -6.61
C LYS A 50 -8.19 -3.44 -6.63
N ASP A 51 -7.28 -4.42 -6.63
CA ASP A 51 -7.61 -5.85 -6.73
C ASP A 51 -7.21 -6.62 -5.45
N SER A 52 -7.03 -5.92 -4.33
CA SER A 52 -6.58 -6.51 -3.06
C SER A 52 -7.61 -6.30 -1.95
N ASN A 53 -7.72 -7.28 -1.04
CA ASN A 53 -8.34 -7.02 0.26
C ASN A 53 -7.36 -6.20 1.10
N TYR A 54 -7.79 -5.02 1.56
CA TYR A 54 -6.92 -4.11 2.29
C TYR A 54 -7.64 -3.33 3.39
N GLY A 55 -6.86 -2.97 4.40
CA GLY A 55 -7.21 -1.93 5.38
C GLY A 55 -6.33 -0.70 5.17
N SER A 56 -6.81 0.47 5.59
CA SER A 56 -6.04 1.71 5.52
C SER A 56 -6.08 2.50 6.83
N TRP A 57 -5.03 3.27 7.06
CA TRP A 57 -4.96 4.29 8.11
C TRP A 57 -4.26 5.52 7.56
N ALA A 58 -4.92 6.67 7.59
CA ALA A 58 -4.43 7.91 7.02
C ALA A 58 -4.50 9.06 8.01
N PHE A 59 -3.64 10.04 7.82
CA PHE A 59 -3.69 11.31 8.53
C PHE A 59 -3.35 12.48 7.60
N VAL A 60 -4.02 13.60 7.85
CA VAL A 60 -3.80 14.87 7.18
C VAL A 60 -3.54 15.95 8.22
N ALA A 61 -2.81 17.00 7.84
CA ALA A 61 -2.63 18.14 8.71
C ALA A 61 -3.96 18.89 8.95
N LYS A 62 -4.13 19.43 10.16
CA LYS A 62 -5.32 20.22 10.52
C LYS A 62 -5.21 21.70 10.15
N GLU A 63 -3.98 22.23 10.13
CA GLU A 63 -3.69 23.62 9.76
C GLU A 63 -3.06 23.66 8.38
N GLY A 64 -3.54 24.57 7.53
CA GLY A 64 -3.05 24.68 6.15
C GLY A 64 -3.19 23.39 5.35
N THR A 65 -4.25 22.61 5.59
CA THR A 65 -4.44 21.23 5.12
C THR A 65 -4.05 21.04 3.66
N ASP A 66 -4.46 21.95 2.77
CA ASP A 66 -4.20 21.87 1.33
C ASP A 66 -2.74 22.13 0.90
N ASP A 67 -1.93 22.73 1.77
CA ASP A 67 -0.50 22.96 1.52
C ASP A 67 0.39 21.89 2.17
N GLN A 68 -0.23 20.91 2.84
CA GLN A 68 0.46 19.90 3.64
C GLN A 68 0.40 18.53 2.99
N ILE A 69 1.16 17.61 3.57
CA ILE A 69 1.22 16.22 3.12
C ILE A 69 -0.03 15.44 3.55
N VAL A 70 -0.42 14.47 2.73
CA VAL A 70 -1.20 13.30 3.17
C VAL A 70 -0.22 12.17 3.40
N ASN A 71 -0.36 11.48 4.53
CA ASN A 71 0.33 10.22 4.76
C ASN A 71 -0.69 9.14 5.04
N ALA A 72 -0.44 7.95 4.50
CA ALA A 72 -1.29 6.81 4.70
C ALA A 72 -0.49 5.52 4.73
N THR A 73 -1.01 4.57 5.49
CA THR A 73 -0.56 3.19 5.59
C THR A 73 -1.67 2.29 5.10
N LEU A 74 -1.35 1.34 4.23
CA LEU A 74 -2.22 0.26 3.79
C LEU A 74 -1.66 -1.07 4.28
N GLU A 75 -2.53 -1.94 4.77
CA GLU A 75 -2.23 -3.36 4.89
C GLU A 75 -2.92 -4.10 3.74
N LEU A 76 -2.14 -4.67 2.83
CA LEU A 76 -2.65 -5.57 1.78
C LEU A 76 -2.52 -7.00 2.27
N THR A 77 -3.62 -7.76 2.26
CA THR A 77 -3.61 -9.17 2.65
C THR A 77 -3.53 -10.06 1.40
N HIS A 78 -2.56 -10.96 1.37
CA HIS A 78 -2.41 -12.00 0.35
C HIS A 78 -2.45 -13.39 1.01
N ASN A 79 -2.58 -14.44 0.19
CA ASN A 79 -2.62 -15.82 0.71
C ASN A 79 -1.28 -16.26 1.35
N ASP A 80 -0.18 -15.63 0.95
CA ASP A 80 1.20 -15.92 1.36
C ASP A 80 1.76 -14.90 2.37
N GLY A 81 0.94 -13.97 2.84
CA GLY A 81 1.30 -13.01 3.88
C GLY A 81 0.71 -11.62 3.66
N SER A 82 1.07 -10.69 4.55
CA SER A 82 0.69 -9.28 4.43
C SER A 82 1.81 -8.44 3.84
N THR A 83 1.42 -7.44 3.05
CA THR A 83 2.29 -6.33 2.64
C THR A 83 1.85 -5.07 3.37
N LEU A 84 2.79 -4.36 3.98
CA LEU A 84 2.56 -3.00 4.48
C LEU A 84 3.00 -1.99 3.42
N VAL A 85 2.14 -1.04 3.07
CA VAL A 85 2.46 0.05 2.16
C VAL A 85 2.31 1.36 2.91
N ASP A 86 3.38 2.13 3.02
CA ASP A 86 3.31 3.51 3.49
C ASP A 86 3.48 4.44 2.29
N PHE A 87 2.61 5.42 2.12
CA PHE A 87 2.80 6.46 1.10
C PHE A 87 2.56 7.85 1.65
N THR A 88 3.32 8.79 1.11
CA THR A 88 3.21 10.22 1.40
C THR A 88 3.01 10.95 0.08
N ILE A 89 2.05 11.85 0.05
CA ILE A 89 1.76 12.71 -1.11
C ILE A 89 1.86 14.16 -0.64
N ALA A 90 2.56 14.98 -1.41
CA ALA A 90 2.80 16.38 -1.11
C ALA A 90 2.43 17.25 -2.33
N PRO A 91 1.68 18.36 -2.12
CA PRO A 91 1.52 19.38 -3.14
C PRO A 91 2.87 20.06 -3.38
N THR A 92 3.07 20.51 -4.61
CA THR A 92 4.26 21.28 -5.00
C THR A 92 3.87 22.70 -5.40
N LYS A 93 4.84 23.62 -5.41
CA LYS A 93 4.60 25.04 -5.70
C LYS A 93 3.97 25.32 -7.07
N ASP A 94 4.08 24.39 -8.02
CA ASP A 94 3.51 24.54 -9.37
C ASP A 94 2.11 23.93 -9.54
N GLY A 95 1.51 23.44 -8.44
CA GLY A 95 0.20 22.80 -8.41
C GLY A 95 0.21 21.31 -8.82
N SER A 96 1.38 20.73 -9.10
CA SER A 96 1.52 19.28 -9.26
C SER A 96 1.71 18.58 -7.91
N CYS A 97 1.67 17.25 -7.93
CA CYS A 97 1.85 16.43 -6.73
C CYS A 97 3.06 15.52 -6.87
N SER A 98 3.84 15.44 -5.80
CA SER A 98 4.92 14.46 -5.67
C SER A 98 4.51 13.40 -4.65
N TYR A 99 5.03 12.20 -4.81
CA TYR A 99 4.76 11.12 -3.88
C TYR A 99 6.00 10.30 -3.59
N THR A 100 5.98 9.65 -2.43
CA THR A 100 6.87 8.55 -2.14
C THR A 100 6.06 7.42 -1.54
N TYR A 101 6.46 6.19 -1.82
CA TYR A 101 5.92 5.05 -1.12
C TYR A 101 7.02 4.09 -0.69
N THR A 102 6.76 3.34 0.37
CA THR A 102 7.53 2.19 0.82
C THR A 102 6.60 0.99 0.87
N ARG A 103 6.95 -0.07 0.15
CA ARG A 103 6.33 -1.39 0.26
C ARG A 103 7.21 -2.28 1.12
N THR A 104 6.71 -2.74 2.26
CA THR A 104 7.40 -3.65 3.17
C THR A 104 6.70 -4.99 3.21
N PHE A 105 7.44 -6.08 3.06
CA PHE A 105 6.91 -7.43 3.24
C PHE A 105 7.97 -8.37 3.79
N PHE A 106 7.52 -9.48 4.38
CA PHE A 106 8.38 -10.56 4.83
C PHE A 106 8.37 -11.71 3.82
N THR A 107 9.50 -12.39 3.68
CA THR A 107 9.60 -13.68 2.99
C THR A 107 10.34 -14.68 3.87
N GLU A 108 9.91 -15.94 3.85
CA GLU A 108 10.58 -17.04 4.55
C GLU A 108 11.96 -17.37 3.98
N LYS A 109 12.26 -16.87 2.78
CA LYS A 109 13.57 -17.01 2.14
C LYS A 109 14.60 -16.15 2.87
N SER A 110 15.83 -16.66 2.99
CA SER A 110 16.95 -15.84 3.46
C SER A 110 17.18 -14.67 2.50
N CYS A 111 17.72 -13.54 2.98
CA CYS A 111 17.93 -12.38 2.11
C CYS A 111 18.79 -12.69 0.87
N MET A 112 19.75 -13.61 0.97
CA MET A 112 20.57 -14.07 -0.16
C MET A 112 19.77 -14.91 -1.18
N ALA A 113 18.76 -15.65 -0.73
CA ALA A 113 17.83 -16.32 -1.64
C ALA A 113 16.86 -15.31 -2.27
N THR A 114 16.40 -14.33 -1.49
CA THR A 114 15.54 -13.23 -1.95
C THR A 114 16.14 -12.44 -3.10
N THR A 115 17.46 -12.22 -3.15
CA THR A 115 18.11 -11.52 -4.27
C THR A 115 18.00 -12.26 -5.60
N LYS A 116 17.60 -13.54 -5.60
CA LYS A 116 17.43 -14.38 -6.81
C LYS A 116 15.99 -14.41 -7.31
N GLU A 117 15.06 -13.77 -6.62
CA GLU A 117 13.66 -13.69 -7.04
C GLU A 117 13.50 -12.83 -8.30
N GLU A 118 12.46 -13.10 -9.10
CA GLU A 118 12.27 -12.42 -10.39
C GLU A 118 12.14 -10.90 -10.24
N TYR A 119 11.50 -10.40 -9.18
CA TYR A 119 11.39 -8.96 -8.92
C TYR A 119 12.73 -8.30 -8.52
N MET A 120 13.75 -9.09 -8.13
CA MET A 120 15.10 -8.63 -7.81
C MET A 120 16.08 -8.82 -8.98
N LYS A 121 15.72 -9.55 -10.02
CA LYS A 121 16.65 -10.03 -11.07
C LYS A 121 17.51 -8.96 -11.74
N ASN A 122 16.97 -7.77 -11.93
CA ASN A 122 17.69 -6.64 -12.53
C ASN A 122 18.22 -5.63 -11.50
N SER A 123 17.98 -5.88 -10.21
CA SER A 123 18.44 -5.02 -9.14
C SER A 123 19.93 -5.21 -8.91
N LYS A 124 20.66 -4.10 -8.80
CA LYS A 124 22.10 -4.11 -8.56
C LYS A 124 22.38 -3.77 -7.12
N TYR A 125 23.30 -4.51 -6.50
CA TYR A 125 23.88 -4.14 -5.22
C TYR A 125 24.43 -2.71 -5.28
N LYS A 126 24.20 -1.94 -4.22
CA LYS A 126 24.73 -0.57 -4.09
C LYS A 126 25.59 -0.41 -2.85
N THR A 127 25.07 -0.81 -1.69
CA THR A 127 25.71 -0.48 -0.41
C THR A 127 25.14 -1.31 0.73
N GLU A 128 25.82 -1.31 1.87
CA GLU A 128 25.20 -1.56 3.17
C GLU A 128 24.78 -0.21 3.75
N ILE A 129 23.53 -0.05 4.22
CA ILE A 129 23.11 1.23 4.84
C ILE A 129 23.94 1.50 6.10
N ASN A 130 24.19 0.45 6.88
CA ASN A 130 25.07 0.45 8.03
C ASN A 130 25.60 -0.98 8.25
N LYS A 131 25.00 -1.74 9.17
CA LYS A 131 25.47 -3.09 9.53
C LYS A 131 24.58 -4.22 9.02
N ASN A 132 23.25 -4.07 9.11
CA ASN A 132 22.29 -5.18 8.97
C ASN A 132 21.36 -5.05 7.77
N ILE A 133 21.49 -3.99 6.97
CA ILE A 133 20.59 -3.69 5.87
C ILE A 133 21.40 -3.52 4.60
N THR A 134 21.13 -4.40 3.63
CA THR A 134 21.75 -4.39 2.32
C THR A 134 20.85 -3.66 1.32
N GLY A 135 21.42 -2.69 0.63
CA GLY A 135 20.74 -1.82 -0.34
C GLY A 135 21.04 -2.20 -1.79
N PHE A 136 19.96 -2.31 -2.56
CA PHE A 136 19.95 -2.53 -3.99
C PHE A 136 19.18 -1.41 -4.70
N GLU A 137 19.36 -1.32 -6.01
CA GLU A 137 18.60 -0.40 -6.87
C GLU A 137 18.20 -1.11 -8.16
N ASP A 138 16.94 -0.96 -8.56
CA ASP A 138 16.45 -1.48 -9.83
C ASP A 138 16.75 -0.51 -11.00
N PRO A 139 16.57 -0.93 -12.27
CA PRO A 139 16.82 -0.06 -13.43
C PRO A 139 15.94 1.20 -13.49
N ASN A 140 14.82 1.24 -12.76
CA ASN A 140 13.90 2.36 -12.69
C ASN A 140 14.26 3.33 -11.55
N GLY A 141 15.30 3.03 -10.77
CA GLY A 141 15.77 3.85 -9.66
C GLY A 141 15.10 3.54 -8.31
N ALA A 142 14.23 2.53 -8.24
CA ALA A 142 13.65 2.09 -6.97
C ALA A 142 14.74 1.53 -6.06
N LYS A 143 14.66 1.82 -4.76
CA LYS A 143 15.59 1.27 -3.76
C LYS A 143 14.98 0.03 -3.14
N LEU A 144 15.74 -1.06 -3.06
CA LEU A 144 15.33 -2.28 -2.38
C LEU A 144 16.26 -2.53 -1.20
N LEU A 145 15.69 -2.62 -0.01
CA LEU A 145 16.43 -2.78 1.25
C LEU A 145 16.09 -4.14 1.84
N LEU A 146 17.10 -4.97 2.06
CA LEU A 146 16.95 -6.31 2.60
C LEU A 146 17.54 -6.36 4.00
N MET A 147 16.80 -6.91 4.95
CA MET A 147 17.22 -7.08 6.33
C MET A 147 16.83 -8.47 6.84
N THR A 148 17.77 -9.18 7.45
CA THR A 148 17.49 -10.51 8.02
C THR A 148 16.49 -10.42 9.17
N ALA A 149 15.51 -11.32 9.19
CA ALA A 149 14.53 -11.48 10.25
C ALA A 149 14.32 -12.96 10.56
N GLY A 150 14.96 -13.47 11.62
CA GLY A 150 15.02 -14.90 11.88
C GLY A 150 15.73 -15.64 10.74
N THR A 151 15.07 -16.65 10.18
CA THR A 151 15.54 -17.36 8.96
C THR A 151 15.13 -16.69 7.66
N GLY A 152 14.20 -15.72 7.73
CA GLY A 152 13.65 -15.02 6.58
C GLY A 152 14.27 -13.64 6.32
N CYS A 153 13.61 -12.88 5.44
CA CYS A 153 14.04 -11.55 5.04
C CYS A 153 12.87 -10.57 5.06
N ILE A 154 13.10 -9.39 5.65
CA ILE A 154 12.26 -8.22 5.44
C ILE A 154 12.79 -7.50 4.20
N VAL A 155 11.88 -7.23 3.27
CA VAL A 155 12.15 -6.50 2.03
C VAL A 155 11.40 -5.19 2.09
N GLN A 156 12.10 -4.08 1.88
CA GLN A 156 11.49 -2.77 1.64
C GLN A 156 11.80 -2.28 0.24
N LYS A 157 10.79 -2.06 -0.59
CA LYS A 157 10.91 -1.35 -1.86
C LYS A 157 10.48 0.10 -1.69
N LYS A 158 11.32 1.06 -2.06
CA LYS A 158 11.06 2.49 -1.94
C LYS A 158 11.14 3.15 -3.31
N GLU A 159 10.14 3.96 -3.62
CA GLU A 159 10.10 4.77 -4.83
C GLU A 159 9.68 6.21 -4.51
N VAL A 160 10.14 7.13 -5.35
CA VAL A 160 9.72 8.53 -5.37
C VAL A 160 9.23 8.79 -6.78
N GLY A 161 8.00 9.25 -6.90
CA GLY A 161 7.43 9.71 -8.16
C GLY A 161 7.20 11.20 -8.13
N PHE A 162 7.41 11.82 -9.28
CA PHE A 162 7.18 13.24 -9.49
C PHE A 162 6.07 13.43 -10.52
N ARG A 163 5.37 14.56 -10.40
CA ARG A 163 4.49 15.12 -11.44
C ARG A 163 3.26 14.28 -11.73
N HIS A 164 2.52 13.92 -10.68
CA HIS A 164 1.09 13.70 -10.91
C HIS A 164 0.50 15.00 -11.46
N ASN A 165 -0.30 14.91 -12.52
CA ASN A 165 -0.79 16.06 -13.28
C ASN A 165 -1.31 17.17 -12.37
N LYS A 166 -1.16 18.44 -12.81
CA LYS A 166 -1.67 19.59 -12.06
C LYS A 166 -3.11 19.35 -11.64
N GLN A 167 -3.38 19.47 -10.34
CA GLN A 167 -4.72 19.33 -9.78
C GLN A 167 -5.15 20.73 -9.37
N GLY A 168 -6.22 21.20 -9.98
CA GLY A 168 -6.65 22.59 -9.87
C GLY A 168 -6.93 23.01 -8.42
N LEU A 169 -6.73 24.29 -8.16
CA LEU A 169 -7.50 25.04 -7.16
C LEU A 169 -8.86 25.40 -7.77
#